data_AF-A0A8X7CSN7-F1
#
_entry.id   AF-A0A8X7CSN7-F1
#
_cell.length_a   1.000
_cell.length_b   1.000
_cell.length_c   1.000
_cell.angle_alpha   90.00
_cell.angle_beta   90.00
_cell.angle_gamma   90.00
#
_symmetry.space_group_name_H-M   'P 1'
#
loop_
_entity.id
_entity.type
_entity.pdbx_description
1 polymer ?
#
loop_
_entity_poly.entity_id
_entity_poly.type
_entity_poly.pdbx_seq_one_letter_code
_entity_poly.pdbx_strand_id
1 'polypeptide(L)'
;MLLELCKNLQQKIEKLEAKIERLERENESLKAENKALKIENAELRERLGLSSKNSSIPSSKELYKIKKNKPKSERNIGGQVGHKGSFRANMDADEVIKVELSSTCECRGKIAICKKPYIHQKVDLPEIKPYVVEYQLEHGRCRKCGKRRSSKLPEGVTSDTFGPRVKSIIAAFSGFYKNSKREIASVVNDIFNLNISVGSISNSEHRIASKCKKEYEQIEQEIRRSKVLHIDETSHYSKGKLGWC
;
A
#
# COMPACT_ATOMS: atom_id res chain seq x y z
N MET A 1 -61.65 24.03 -71.66
CA MET A 1 -61.73 24.55 -70.28
C MET A 1 -61.82 23.42 -69.24
N LEU A 2 -62.83 22.54 -69.26
CA LEU A 2 -62.95 21.42 -68.30
C LEU A 2 -61.80 20.40 -68.35
N LEU A 3 -61.37 19.98 -69.55
CA LEU A 3 -60.27 19.03 -69.74
C LEU A 3 -58.92 19.51 -69.19
N GLU A 4 -58.68 20.82 -69.23
CA GLU A 4 -57.43 21.44 -68.79
C GLU A 4 -57.39 21.61 -67.26
N LEU A 5 -58.56 21.88 -66.66
CA LEU A 5 -58.75 21.85 -65.21
C LEU A 5 -58.51 20.44 -64.66
N CYS A 6 -59.06 19.40 -65.31
CA CYS A 6 -58.85 18.01 -64.92
C CYS A 6 -57.37 17.60 -64.99
N LYS A 7 -56.64 17.99 -66.05
CA LYS A 7 -55.19 17.73 -66.16
C LYS A 7 -54.38 18.41 -65.06
N ASN A 8 -54.70 19.65 -64.72
CA ASN A 8 -54.01 20.40 -63.65
C ASN A 8 -54.30 19.81 -62.25
N LEU A 9 -55.55 19.39 -62.01
CA LEU A 9 -55.92 18.67 -60.79
C LEU A 9 -55.19 17.32 -60.68
N GLN A 10 -55.09 16.57 -61.78
CA GLN A 10 -54.41 15.28 -61.80
C GLN A 10 -52.89 15.43 -61.53
N GLN A 11 -52.24 16.44 -62.12
CA GLN A 11 -50.85 16.77 -61.81
C GLN A 11 -50.64 17.22 -60.36
N LYS A 12 -51.61 17.92 -59.75
CA LYS A 12 -51.54 18.28 -58.32
C LYS A 12 -51.70 17.06 -57.42
N ILE A 13 -52.59 16.13 -57.77
CA ILE A 13 -52.78 14.88 -57.03
C ILE A 13 -51.48 14.07 -57.05
N GLU A 14 -50.86 13.85 -58.22
CA GLU A 14 -49.59 13.13 -58.32
C GLU A 14 -48.46 13.79 -57.51
N LYS A 15 -48.38 15.12 -57.52
CA LYS A 15 -47.39 15.87 -56.71
C LYS A 15 -47.64 15.75 -55.22
N LEU A 16 -48.90 15.71 -54.78
CA LEU A 16 -49.27 15.55 -53.38
C LEU A 16 -49.01 14.11 -52.92
N GLU A 17 -49.32 13.11 -53.74
CA GLU A 17 -49.04 11.70 -53.46
C GLU A 17 -47.53 11.45 -53.31
N ALA A 18 -46.71 11.97 -54.22
CA ALA A 18 -45.25 11.88 -54.11
C ALA A 18 -44.71 12.59 -52.85
N LYS A 19 -45.34 13.70 -52.43
CA LYS A 19 -44.98 14.40 -51.19
C LYS A 19 -45.38 13.61 -49.95
N ILE A 20 -46.55 12.97 -49.96
CA ILE A 20 -47.03 12.10 -48.88
C ILE A 20 -46.08 10.93 -48.71
N GLU A 21 -45.73 10.23 -49.79
CA GLU A 21 -44.82 9.09 -49.73
C GLU A 21 -43.44 9.48 -49.18
N ARG A 22 -42.91 10.65 -49.59
CA ARG A 22 -41.64 11.16 -49.02
C ARG A 22 -41.76 11.44 -47.52
N LEU A 23 -42.83 12.11 -47.09
CA LEU A 23 -43.06 12.43 -45.68
C LEU A 23 -43.31 11.18 -44.83
N GLU A 24 -43.93 10.14 -45.39
CA GLU A 24 -44.11 8.86 -44.72
C GLU A 24 -42.78 8.14 -44.50
N ARG A 25 -41.91 8.09 -45.53
CA ARG A 25 -40.56 7.54 -45.40
C ARG A 25 -39.70 8.29 -44.38
N GLU A 26 -39.74 9.63 -44.40
CA GLU A 26 -39.05 10.46 -43.41
C GLU A 26 -39.58 10.21 -41.99
N ASN A 27 -40.91 10.08 -41.82
CA ASN A 27 -41.51 9.77 -40.52
C ASN A 27 -41.11 8.38 -40.00
N GLU A 28 -41.03 7.37 -40.86
CA GLU A 28 -40.58 6.04 -40.47
C GLU A 28 -39.12 6.06 -40.02
N SER A 29 -38.25 6.75 -40.76
CA SER A 29 -36.84 6.93 -40.40
C SER A 29 -36.68 7.63 -39.05
N LEU A 30 -37.36 8.77 -38.85
CA LEU A 30 -37.30 9.53 -37.60
C LEU A 30 -37.89 8.77 -36.40
N LYS A 31 -38.91 7.93 -36.62
CA LYS A 31 -39.47 7.06 -35.57
C LYS A 31 -38.48 5.96 -35.18
N ALA A 32 -37.77 5.37 -36.14
CA ALA A 32 -36.75 4.37 -35.87
C ALA A 32 -35.59 4.96 -35.07
N GLU A 33 -35.09 6.13 -35.46
CA GLU A 33 -34.02 6.84 -34.76
C GLU A 33 -34.42 7.25 -33.34
N ASN A 34 -35.62 7.82 -33.17
CA ASN A 34 -36.15 8.15 -31.84
C ASN A 34 -36.26 6.93 -30.93
N LYS A 35 -36.63 5.76 -31.48
CA LYS A 35 -36.69 4.52 -30.72
C LYS A 35 -35.30 4.08 -30.26
N ALA A 36 -34.30 4.13 -31.15
CA ALA A 36 -32.92 3.79 -30.83
C ALA A 36 -32.35 4.73 -29.75
N LEU A 37 -32.51 6.05 -29.92
CA LEU A 37 -32.05 7.05 -28.96
C LEU A 37 -32.73 6.90 -27.60
N LYS A 38 -34.02 6.55 -27.55
CA LYS A 38 -34.72 6.30 -26.28
C LYS A 38 -34.19 5.07 -25.54
N ILE A 39 -33.84 4.01 -26.26
CA ILE A 39 -33.23 2.80 -25.67
C ILE A 39 -31.87 3.16 -25.09
N GLU A 40 -31.01 3.82 -25.86
CA GLU A 40 -29.69 4.23 -25.41
C GLU A 40 -29.78 5.17 -24.20
N ASN A 41 -30.70 6.12 -24.20
CA ASN A 41 -30.90 7.02 -23.06
C ASN A 41 -31.34 6.27 -21.79
N ALA A 42 -32.19 5.25 -21.94
CA ALA A 42 -32.61 4.42 -20.81
C ALA A 42 -31.42 3.63 -20.22
N GLU A 43 -30.62 2.99 -21.06
CA GLU A 43 -29.43 2.24 -20.64
C GLU A 43 -28.39 3.16 -19.96
N LEU A 44 -28.14 4.34 -20.53
CA LEU A 44 -27.22 5.32 -19.94
C LEU A 44 -27.72 5.84 -18.59
N ARG A 45 -29.03 6.10 -18.46
CA ARG A 45 -29.64 6.51 -17.17
C ARG A 45 -29.53 5.42 -16.12
N GLU A 46 -29.73 4.16 -16.49
CA GLU A 46 -29.58 3.02 -15.58
C GLU A 46 -28.13 2.91 -15.10
N ARG A 47 -27.15 2.99 -16.01
CA ARG A 47 -25.72 2.99 -15.68
C ARG A 47 -25.32 4.15 -14.77
N LEU A 48 -25.88 5.35 -14.98
CA LEU A 48 -25.63 6.53 -14.13
C LEU A 48 -26.32 6.44 -12.77
N GLY A 49 -27.40 5.67 -12.65
CA GLY A 49 -28.13 5.45 -11.39
C GLY A 49 -27.44 4.47 -10.43
N LEU A 50 -26.47 3.68 -10.90
CA LEU A 50 -25.69 2.75 -10.09
C LEU A 50 -24.70 3.51 -9.20
N SER A 51 -24.82 3.34 -7.89
CA SER A 51 -23.91 3.91 -6.90
C SER A 51 -23.62 2.91 -5.79
N SER A 52 -22.53 3.11 -5.05
CA SER A 52 -22.15 2.31 -3.88
C SER A 52 -23.21 2.26 -2.78
N LYS A 53 -24.21 3.15 -2.83
CA LYS A 53 -25.31 3.19 -1.87
C LYS A 53 -26.51 2.31 -2.24
N ASN A 54 -26.70 2.00 -3.52
CA ASN A 54 -27.91 1.33 -4.01
C ASN A 54 -27.64 0.07 -4.85
N SER A 55 -26.38 -0.25 -5.18
CA SER A 55 -26.08 -1.39 -6.07
C SER A 55 -24.95 -2.31 -5.60
N SER A 56 -24.56 -2.25 -4.32
CA SER A 56 -23.50 -3.12 -3.74
C SER A 56 -22.16 -3.08 -4.49
N ILE A 57 -21.95 -2.08 -5.35
CA ILE A 57 -20.70 -1.85 -6.05
C ILE A 57 -19.75 -1.13 -5.08
N PRO A 58 -18.49 -1.58 -4.91
CA PRO A 58 -17.51 -0.89 -4.08
C PRO A 58 -17.31 0.56 -4.54
N SER A 59 -17.10 1.49 -3.59
CA SER A 59 -16.86 2.91 -3.92
C SER A 59 -15.67 3.13 -4.86
N SER A 60 -14.73 2.19 -4.94
CA SER A 60 -13.59 2.24 -5.86
C SER A 60 -13.97 1.98 -7.32
N LYS A 61 -15.09 1.30 -7.57
CA LYS A 61 -15.61 0.96 -8.91
C LYS A 61 -16.75 1.88 -9.36
N GLU A 62 -17.11 2.89 -8.57
CA GLU A 62 -18.05 3.94 -8.97
C GLU A 62 -17.43 4.82 -10.06
N LEU A 63 -18.03 4.82 -11.26
CA LEU A 63 -17.56 5.60 -12.41
C LEU A 63 -17.66 7.12 -12.18
N TYR A 64 -18.65 7.56 -11.39
CA TYR A 64 -18.92 8.97 -11.15
C TYR A 64 -19.14 9.25 -9.67
N LYS A 65 -18.15 9.89 -9.03
CA LYS A 65 -18.30 10.42 -7.67
C LYS A 65 -18.76 11.87 -7.73
N ILE A 66 -19.99 12.12 -7.33
CA ILE A 66 -20.47 13.48 -7.07
C ILE A 66 -19.68 14.01 -5.86
N LYS A 67 -18.66 14.84 -6.12
CA LYS A 67 -17.92 15.53 -5.07
C LYS A 67 -18.85 16.53 -4.41
N LYS A 68 -19.33 16.21 -3.21
CA LYS A 68 -19.96 17.21 -2.35
C LYS A 68 -18.89 18.24 -1.97
N ASN A 69 -19.01 19.46 -2.47
CA ASN A 69 -18.18 20.57 -2.04
C ASN A 69 -18.50 20.83 -0.56
N LYS A 70 -17.61 20.40 0.34
CA LYS A 70 -17.70 20.80 1.74
C LYS A 70 -17.33 22.29 1.83
N PRO A 71 -18.05 23.08 2.63
CA PRO A 71 -17.66 24.46 2.87
C PRO A 71 -16.23 24.50 3.40
N LYS A 72 -15.44 25.47 2.91
CA LYS A 72 -14.07 25.67 3.42
C LYS A 72 -14.18 26.06 4.90
N SER A 73 -13.38 25.41 5.74
CA SER A 73 -13.27 25.76 7.14
C SER A 73 -12.73 27.19 7.27
N GLU A 74 -13.39 28.02 8.07
CA GLU A 74 -12.90 29.36 8.44
C GLU A 74 -11.76 29.31 9.47
N ARG A 75 -11.49 28.13 10.05
CA ARG A 75 -10.39 27.95 10.99
C ARG A 75 -9.04 28.04 10.27
N ASN A 76 -8.15 28.82 10.85
CA ASN A 76 -6.76 28.88 10.41
C ASN A 76 -6.09 27.51 10.50
N ILE A 77 -5.18 27.24 9.56
CA ILE A 77 -4.35 26.04 9.54
C ILE A 77 -3.42 26.08 10.75
N GLY A 78 -3.49 25.06 11.61
CA GLY A 78 -2.65 24.95 12.81
C GLY A 78 -3.45 24.86 14.12
N GLY A 79 -2.73 24.88 15.23
CA GLY A 79 -3.32 24.90 16.57
C GLY A 79 -4.18 26.14 16.77
N GLN A 80 -5.42 25.97 17.21
CA GLN A 80 -6.33 27.10 17.43
C GLN A 80 -5.90 27.89 18.67
N VAL A 81 -6.27 29.17 18.70
CA VAL A 81 -6.02 30.04 19.85
C VAL A 81 -6.61 29.40 21.11
N GLY A 82 -5.78 29.22 22.14
CA GLY A 82 -6.16 28.55 23.40
C GLY A 82 -5.86 27.05 23.46
N HIS A 83 -5.38 26.41 22.38
CA HIS A 83 -4.89 25.02 22.47
C HIS A 83 -3.62 24.94 23.31
N LYS A 84 -3.63 24.05 24.31
CA LYS A 84 -2.41 23.68 25.03
C LYS A 84 -1.43 23.06 24.04
N GLY A 85 -0.22 23.61 23.97
CA GLY A 85 0.86 23.02 23.19
C GLY A 85 1.19 21.63 23.70
N SER A 86 1.38 20.69 22.77
CA SER A 86 1.95 19.37 23.06
C SER A 86 3.39 19.37 22.60
N PHE A 87 4.30 18.97 23.48
CA PHE A 87 5.72 18.86 23.20
C PHE A 87 6.17 17.43 23.46
N ARG A 88 7.17 16.98 22.71
CA ARG A 88 7.81 15.69 22.95
C ARG A 88 8.47 15.73 24.33
N ALA A 89 8.19 14.74 25.17
CA ALA A 89 8.88 14.59 26.45
C ALA A 89 10.38 14.32 26.20
N ASN A 90 11.22 14.83 27.09
CA ASN A 90 12.64 14.49 27.09
C ASN A 90 12.80 13.00 27.36
N MET A 91 13.74 12.36 26.66
CA MET A 91 14.14 10.98 26.89
C MET A 91 15.28 10.89 27.90
N ASP A 92 15.57 9.71 28.41
CA ASP A 92 16.82 9.46 29.12
C ASP A 92 17.99 9.64 28.14
N ALA A 93 19.01 10.39 28.57
CA ALA A 93 20.17 10.69 27.73
C ALA A 93 21.24 9.62 27.91
N ASP A 94 21.70 9.02 26.80
CA ASP A 94 22.84 8.09 26.81
C ASP A 94 24.16 8.83 27.17
N GLU A 95 24.28 10.10 26.75
CA GLU A 95 25.41 10.98 27.05
C GLU A 95 24.90 12.40 27.39
N VAL A 96 25.51 13.03 28.40
CA VAL A 96 25.18 14.40 28.82
C VAL A 96 26.38 15.31 28.64
N ILE A 97 26.33 16.16 27.60
CA ILE A 97 27.35 17.18 27.34
C ILE A 97 26.88 18.50 27.97
N LYS A 98 27.64 18.99 28.95
CA LYS A 98 27.40 20.32 29.53
C LYS A 98 28.04 21.38 28.64
N VAL A 99 27.21 22.28 28.10
CA VAL A 99 27.67 23.46 27.39
C VAL A 99 27.70 24.63 28.37
N GLU A 100 28.90 25.11 28.69
CA GLU A 100 29.07 26.21 29.63
C GLU A 100 28.78 27.55 28.95
N LEU A 101 28.04 28.41 29.64
CA LEU A 101 27.84 29.79 29.21
C LEU A 101 29.10 30.60 29.54
N SER A 102 29.50 31.49 28.62
CA SER A 102 30.57 32.47 28.89
C SER A 102 30.29 33.22 30.20
N SER A 103 31.31 33.42 31.02
CA SER A 103 31.19 34.15 32.29
C SER A 103 30.98 35.66 32.10
N THR A 104 31.32 36.18 30.91
CA THR A 104 31.19 37.58 30.52
C THR A 104 30.18 37.77 29.41
N CYS A 105 29.31 38.75 29.59
CA CYS A 105 28.41 39.25 28.54
C CYS A 105 29.21 40.08 27.53
N GLU A 106 28.64 40.27 26.33
CA GLU A 106 29.19 41.15 25.29
C GLU A 106 29.42 42.58 25.79
N CYS A 107 28.61 43.06 26.74
CA CYS A 107 28.79 44.35 27.39
C CYS A 107 29.86 44.36 28.50
N ARG A 108 30.64 43.28 28.66
CA ARG A 108 31.63 43.03 29.74
C ARG A 108 31.05 42.87 31.15
N GLY A 109 29.72 42.80 31.29
CA GLY A 109 29.06 42.47 32.55
C GLY A 109 29.23 41.00 32.96
N LYS A 110 29.13 40.72 34.26
CA LYS A 110 29.10 39.33 34.80
C LYS A 110 27.73 38.70 34.56
N ILE A 111 27.70 37.44 34.12
CA ILE A 111 26.45 36.70 33.91
C ILE A 111 26.09 35.87 35.14
N ALA A 112 24.84 35.96 35.58
CA ALA A 112 24.28 35.08 36.62
C ALA A 112 23.74 33.79 36.00
N ILE A 113 24.33 32.64 36.35
CA ILE A 113 23.95 31.33 35.81
C ILE A 113 22.77 30.76 36.62
N CYS A 114 21.71 30.32 35.93
CA CYS A 114 20.57 29.64 36.54
C CYS A 114 20.96 28.24 37.05
N LYS A 115 20.45 27.85 38.23
CA LYS A 115 20.73 26.51 38.83
C LYS A 115 20.15 25.34 38.01
N LYS A 116 19.02 25.55 37.34
CA LYS A 116 18.40 24.54 36.47
C LYS A 116 18.82 24.83 35.03
N PRO A 117 19.53 23.90 34.35
CA PRO A 117 19.87 24.07 32.96
C PRO A 117 18.61 23.96 32.08
N TYR A 118 18.61 24.71 30.98
CA TYR A 118 17.72 24.41 29.85
C TYR A 118 18.24 23.15 29.14
N ILE A 119 17.37 22.17 28.91
CA ILE A 119 17.75 20.89 28.30
C ILE A 119 17.35 20.91 26.83
N HIS A 120 18.35 20.80 25.96
CA HIS A 120 18.17 20.55 24.53
C HIS A 120 18.67 19.14 24.20
N GLN A 121 17.82 18.29 23.63
CA GLN A 121 18.19 16.93 23.25
C GLN A 121 18.21 16.79 21.73
N LYS A 122 19.34 16.30 21.21
CA LYS A 122 19.45 15.80 19.85
C LYS A 122 19.38 14.27 19.91
N VAL A 123 18.47 13.68 19.15
CA VAL A 123 18.30 12.23 19.05
C VAL A 123 18.78 11.81 17.68
N ASP A 124 19.67 10.82 17.63
CA ASP A 124 20.16 10.23 16.40
C ASP A 124 20.24 8.71 16.54
N LEU A 125 20.43 8.02 15.43
CA LEU A 125 20.66 6.58 15.42
C LEU A 125 22.16 6.28 15.59
N PRO A 126 22.54 5.23 16.34
CA PRO A 126 23.93 4.78 16.36
C PRO A 126 24.33 4.28 14.97
N GLU A 127 25.64 4.21 14.72
CA GLU A 127 26.16 3.65 13.49
C GLU A 127 25.72 2.18 13.34
N ILE A 128 25.03 1.86 12.23
CA ILE A 128 24.47 0.53 11.99
C ILE A 128 25.45 -0.29 11.15
N LYS A 129 26.07 -1.29 11.78
CA LYS A 129 27.01 -2.23 11.13
C LYS A 129 26.65 -3.69 11.41
N PRO A 130 26.89 -4.61 10.47
CA PRO A 130 26.70 -6.03 10.73
C PRO A 130 27.73 -6.53 11.73
N TYR A 131 27.29 -7.37 12.68
CA TYR A 131 28.18 -8.09 13.58
C TYR A 131 28.53 -9.46 12.98
N VAL A 132 29.79 -9.65 12.62
CA VAL A 132 30.27 -10.85 11.93
C VAL A 132 31.19 -11.64 12.86
N VAL A 133 30.89 -12.92 13.07
CA VAL A 133 31.77 -13.87 13.77
C VAL A 133 32.29 -14.86 12.75
N GLU A 134 33.61 -14.91 12.57
CA GLU A 134 34.27 -15.85 11.66
C GLU A 134 34.68 -17.11 12.40
N TYR A 135 34.25 -18.28 11.91
CA TYR A 135 34.66 -19.58 12.42
C TYR A 135 35.68 -20.20 11.45
N GLN A 136 36.96 -20.15 11.80
CA GLN A 136 38.03 -20.75 11.02
C GLN A 136 38.14 -22.25 11.34
N LEU A 137 37.71 -23.09 10.40
CA LEU A 137 37.70 -24.54 10.55
C LEU A 137 38.91 -25.17 9.87
N GLU A 138 39.75 -25.86 10.64
CA GLU A 138 40.88 -26.60 10.09
C GLU A 138 40.42 -27.84 9.30
N HIS A 139 41.18 -28.19 8.26
CA HIS A 139 41.01 -29.44 7.54
C HIS A 139 42.35 -30.04 7.12
N GLY A 140 42.43 -31.36 7.06
CA GLY A 140 43.66 -32.07 6.69
C GLY A 140 43.41 -33.49 6.21
N ARG A 141 44.50 -34.19 5.88
CA ARG A 141 44.48 -35.62 5.57
C ARG A 141 45.32 -36.38 6.60
N CYS A 142 44.83 -37.53 7.03
CA CYS A 142 45.62 -38.42 7.88
C CYS A 142 46.84 -38.92 7.10
N ARG A 143 48.05 -38.71 7.63
CA ARG A 143 49.30 -39.17 6.98
C ARG A 143 49.41 -40.69 6.84
N LYS A 144 48.68 -41.45 7.67
CA LYS A 144 48.71 -42.92 7.66
C LYS A 144 47.71 -43.56 6.70
N CYS A 145 46.47 -43.06 6.65
CA CYS A 145 45.39 -43.69 5.86
C CYS A 145 44.82 -42.80 4.74
N GLY A 146 45.33 -41.58 4.57
CA GLY A 146 44.90 -40.64 3.53
C GLY A 146 43.51 -40.02 3.70
N LYS A 147 42.70 -40.48 4.67
CA LYS A 147 41.33 -39.98 4.90
C LYS A 147 41.33 -38.48 5.26
N ARG A 148 40.38 -37.73 4.68
CA ARG A 148 40.13 -36.33 4.99
C ARG A 148 39.49 -36.19 6.38
N ARG A 149 39.93 -35.18 7.13
CA ARG A 149 39.36 -34.76 8.42
C ARG A 149 39.15 -33.25 8.38
N SER A 150 38.05 -32.80 8.98
CA SER A 150 37.73 -31.39 9.11
C SER A 150 37.18 -31.14 10.51
N SER A 151 37.53 -30.00 11.09
CA SER A 151 36.93 -29.49 12.32
C SER A 151 35.44 -29.23 12.10
N LYS A 152 34.66 -29.39 13.17
CA LYS A 152 33.22 -29.11 13.17
C LYS A 152 32.98 -27.74 13.80
N LEU A 153 31.86 -27.11 13.44
CA LEU A 153 31.39 -25.95 14.17
C LEU A 153 31.16 -26.30 15.65
N PRO A 154 31.41 -25.36 16.58
CA PRO A 154 31.11 -25.55 17.99
C PRO A 154 29.63 -25.86 18.23
N GLU A 155 29.34 -26.48 19.38
CA GLU A 155 27.97 -26.75 19.79
C GLU A 155 27.15 -25.46 19.87
N GLY A 156 25.91 -25.50 19.35
CA GLY A 156 25.02 -24.34 19.26
C GLY A 156 25.23 -23.44 18.02
N VAL A 157 26.30 -23.62 17.24
CA VAL A 157 26.54 -22.85 16.02
C VAL A 157 25.96 -23.58 14.81
N THR A 158 24.92 -22.99 14.20
CA THR A 158 24.32 -23.53 12.98
C THR A 158 25.13 -23.17 11.75
N SER A 159 25.10 -24.01 10.71
CA SER A 159 25.70 -23.72 9.39
C SER A 159 24.98 -22.63 8.58
N ASP A 160 23.99 -21.96 9.17
CA ASP A 160 23.27 -20.88 8.54
C ASP A 160 24.11 -19.60 8.52
N THR A 161 24.16 -18.95 7.36
CA THR A 161 24.91 -17.70 7.17
C THR A 161 24.34 -16.56 8.01
N PHE A 162 23.01 -16.50 8.18
CA PHE A 162 22.37 -15.37 8.86
C PHE A 162 21.90 -15.75 10.26
N GLY A 163 22.30 -14.94 11.23
CA GLY A 163 21.88 -15.08 12.63
C GLY A 163 20.40 -14.74 12.86
N PRO A 164 19.90 -14.97 14.09
CA PRO A 164 18.50 -14.73 14.43
C PRO A 164 18.06 -13.28 14.23
N ARG A 165 18.91 -12.28 14.55
CA ARG A 165 18.56 -10.86 14.41
C ARG A 165 18.25 -10.47 12.96
N VAL A 166 19.10 -10.87 12.02
CA VAL A 166 18.88 -10.61 10.58
C VAL A 166 17.59 -11.26 10.10
N LYS A 167 17.36 -12.52 10.50
CA LYS A 167 16.14 -13.26 10.16
C LYS A 167 14.88 -12.60 10.72
N SER A 168 14.91 -12.12 11.96
CA SER A 168 13.80 -11.39 12.56
C SER A 168 13.47 -10.11 11.78
N ILE A 169 14.48 -9.36 11.33
CA ILE A 169 14.30 -8.17 10.48
C ILE A 169 13.63 -8.57 9.15
N ILE A 170 14.14 -9.62 8.49
CA ILE A 170 13.56 -10.13 7.24
C ILE A 170 12.09 -10.53 7.45
N ALA A 171 11.79 -11.30 8.49
CA ALA A 171 10.42 -11.71 8.80
C ALA A 171 9.51 -10.53 9.12
N ALA A 172 10.02 -9.50 9.79
CA ALA A 172 9.23 -8.32 10.09
C ALA A 172 8.87 -7.54 8.83
N PHE A 173 9.84 -7.28 7.95
CA PHE A 173 9.58 -6.58 6.70
C PHE A 173 8.68 -7.36 5.75
N SER A 174 8.86 -8.67 5.66
CA SER A 174 8.02 -9.53 4.82
C SER A 174 6.61 -9.70 5.39
N GLY A 175 6.50 -10.03 6.68
CA GLY A 175 5.26 -10.41 7.34
C GLY A 175 4.38 -9.23 7.73
N PHE A 176 4.95 -8.26 8.45
CA PHE A 176 4.22 -7.12 9.00
C PHE A 176 4.17 -5.95 8.04
N TYR A 177 5.30 -5.58 7.45
CA TYR A 177 5.38 -4.41 6.56
C TYR A 177 5.09 -4.72 5.09
N LYS A 178 4.88 -5.99 4.74
CA LYS A 178 4.50 -6.48 3.41
C LYS A 178 5.45 -6.03 2.28
N ASN A 179 6.72 -5.84 2.60
CA ASN A 179 7.73 -5.47 1.61
C ASN A 179 8.04 -6.63 0.66
N SER A 180 8.32 -6.29 -0.60
CA SER A 180 8.81 -7.26 -1.56
C SER A 180 10.22 -7.75 -1.18
N LYS A 181 10.59 -8.97 -1.57
CA LYS A 181 11.95 -9.48 -1.24
C LYS A 181 13.08 -8.61 -1.80
N ARG A 182 12.83 -7.87 -2.89
CA ARG A 182 13.79 -6.91 -3.45
C ARG A 182 13.91 -5.67 -2.58
N GLU A 183 12.79 -5.13 -2.11
CA GLU A 183 12.78 -4.01 -1.17
C GLU A 183 13.50 -4.40 0.14
N ILE A 184 13.26 -5.61 0.65
CA ILE A 184 13.96 -6.11 1.84
C ILE A 184 15.47 -6.17 1.57
N ALA A 185 15.89 -6.68 0.42
CA ALA A 185 17.32 -6.71 0.06
C ALA A 185 17.93 -5.30 0.02
N SER A 186 17.24 -4.33 -0.59
CA SER A 186 17.67 -2.93 -0.63
C SER A 186 17.75 -2.32 0.77
N VAL A 187 16.70 -2.45 1.59
CA VAL A 187 16.68 -1.92 2.96
C VAL A 187 17.80 -2.53 3.81
N VAL A 188 18.01 -3.84 3.74
CA VAL A 188 19.06 -4.54 4.50
C VAL A 188 20.46 -4.11 4.03
N ASN A 189 20.63 -3.86 2.74
CA ASN A 189 21.88 -3.32 2.21
C ASN A 189 22.11 -1.85 2.64
N ASP A 190 21.13 -0.99 2.41
CA ASP A 190 21.29 0.46 2.50
C ASP A 190 21.30 0.97 3.95
N ILE A 191 20.54 0.32 4.85
CA ILE A 191 20.45 0.72 6.27
C ILE A 191 21.41 -0.09 7.13
N PHE A 192 21.52 -1.40 6.89
CA PHE A 192 22.28 -2.30 7.75
C PHE A 192 23.66 -2.66 7.21
N ASN A 193 24.06 -2.11 6.06
CA ASN A 193 25.33 -2.40 5.39
C ASN A 193 25.55 -3.90 5.17
N LEU A 194 24.47 -4.64 4.91
CA LEU A 194 24.48 -6.09 4.76
C LEU A 194 23.98 -6.49 3.37
N ASN A 195 24.91 -6.85 2.50
CA ASN A 195 24.55 -7.34 1.17
C ASN A 195 23.90 -8.74 1.28
N ILE A 196 22.65 -8.85 0.83
CA ILE A 196 21.88 -10.08 0.90
C ILE A 196 21.14 -10.34 -0.41
N SER A 197 21.19 -11.58 -0.88
CA SER A 197 20.43 -11.99 -2.08
C SER A 197 18.96 -12.21 -1.78
N VAL A 198 18.10 -12.02 -2.78
CA VAL A 198 16.66 -12.38 -2.70
C VAL A 198 16.46 -13.86 -2.37
N GLY A 199 17.36 -14.74 -2.85
CA GLY A 199 17.33 -16.16 -2.51
C GLY A 199 17.59 -16.42 -1.03
N SER A 200 18.54 -15.70 -0.44
CA SER A 200 18.85 -15.77 1.00
C SER A 200 17.68 -15.30 1.87
N ILE A 201 16.98 -14.24 1.43
CA ILE A 201 15.75 -13.75 2.09
C ILE A 201 14.67 -14.84 2.03
N SER A 202 14.46 -15.42 0.85
CA SER A 202 13.48 -16.50 0.67
C SER A 202 13.77 -17.72 1.54
N ASN A 203 15.04 -18.15 1.60
CA ASN A 203 15.46 -19.26 2.44
C ASN A 203 15.30 -18.95 3.93
N SER A 204 15.57 -17.70 4.33
CA SER A 204 15.38 -17.25 5.71
C SER A 204 13.91 -17.29 6.11
N GLU A 205 13.02 -16.78 5.27
CA GLU A 205 11.57 -16.86 5.49
C GLU A 205 11.08 -18.30 5.61
N HIS A 206 11.51 -19.20 4.74
CA HIS A 206 11.14 -20.62 4.83
C HIS A 206 11.58 -21.26 6.14
N ARG A 207 12.79 -20.94 6.63
CA ARG A 207 13.29 -21.43 7.92
C ARG A 207 12.53 -20.84 9.12
N ILE A 208 12.01 -19.62 8.99
CA ILE A 208 11.20 -18.99 10.04
C ILE A 208 9.80 -19.59 10.03
N ALA A 209 9.19 -19.71 8.85
CA ALA A 209 7.88 -20.33 8.67
C ALA A 209 7.85 -21.77 9.19
N SER A 210 8.92 -22.55 8.96
CA SER A 210 9.01 -23.91 9.51
C SER A 210 9.08 -23.95 11.04
N LYS A 211 9.69 -22.93 11.67
CA LYS A 211 9.73 -22.80 13.13
C LYS A 211 8.40 -22.37 13.72
N CYS A 212 7.67 -21.47 13.04
CA CYS A 212 6.36 -20.99 13.47
C CYS A 212 5.20 -21.95 13.14
N LYS A 213 5.50 -23.09 12.50
CA LYS A 213 4.49 -24.03 12.00
C LYS A 213 3.61 -24.57 13.15
N LYS A 214 4.21 -24.88 14.30
CA LYS A 214 3.50 -25.43 15.45
C LYS A 214 2.49 -24.43 16.01
N GLU A 215 2.91 -23.18 16.18
CA GLU A 215 2.06 -22.09 16.70
C GLU A 215 0.94 -21.76 15.69
N TYR A 216 1.26 -21.77 14.39
CA TYR A 216 0.27 -21.62 13.33
C TYR A 216 -0.81 -22.72 13.40
N GLU A 217 -0.40 -23.99 13.52
CA GLU A 217 -1.33 -25.13 13.63
C GLU A 217 -2.18 -25.05 14.90
N GLN A 218 -1.65 -24.53 16.00
CA GLN A 218 -2.41 -24.30 17.24
C GLN A 218 -3.49 -23.23 17.04
N ILE A 219 -3.13 -22.08 16.47
CA ILE A 219 -4.09 -21.01 16.16
C ILE A 219 -5.19 -21.53 15.22
N GLU A 220 -4.81 -22.32 14.21
CA GLU A 220 -5.77 -22.94 13.29
C GLU A 220 -6.76 -23.86 14.02
N GLN A 221 -6.28 -24.67 14.97
CA GLN A 221 -7.16 -25.53 15.78
C GLN A 221 -8.10 -24.74 16.68
N GLU A 222 -7.64 -23.64 17.28
CA GLU A 222 -8.46 -22.75 18.10
C GLU A 222 -9.57 -22.09 17.27
N ILE A 223 -9.23 -21.57 16.09
CA ILE A 223 -10.18 -20.98 15.15
C ILE A 223 -11.27 -22.00 14.78
N ARG A 224 -10.90 -23.25 14.48
CA ARG A 224 -11.87 -24.32 14.14
C ARG A 224 -12.84 -24.67 15.28
N ARG A 225 -12.46 -24.41 16.54
CA ARG A 225 -13.32 -24.65 17.72
C ARG A 225 -14.19 -23.45 18.06
N SER A 226 -13.98 -22.30 17.43
CA SER A 226 -14.77 -21.10 17.70
C SER A 226 -16.22 -21.31 17.25
N LYS A 227 -17.17 -20.92 18.09
CA LYS A 227 -18.60 -20.97 17.77
C LYS A 227 -19.00 -19.96 16.69
N VAL A 228 -18.28 -18.85 16.61
CA VAL A 228 -18.55 -17.75 15.67
C VAL A 228 -17.22 -17.28 15.09
N LEU A 229 -17.18 -17.12 13.77
CA LEU A 229 -16.03 -16.59 13.04
C LEU A 229 -16.48 -15.38 12.22
N HIS A 230 -15.88 -14.23 12.48
CA HIS A 230 -16.07 -13.02 11.67
C HIS A 230 -15.00 -13.00 10.57
N ILE A 231 -15.27 -13.73 9.49
CA ILE A 231 -14.35 -13.87 8.36
C ILE A 231 -14.56 -12.66 7.43
N ASP A 232 -13.48 -11.93 7.16
CA ASP A 232 -13.42 -10.90 6.13
C ASP A 232 -12.47 -11.40 5.04
N GLU A 233 -13.00 -11.63 3.84
CA GLU A 233 -12.23 -12.21 2.74
C GLU A 233 -11.55 -11.11 1.92
N THR A 234 -10.23 -11.21 1.80
CA THR A 234 -9.45 -10.37 0.90
C THR A 234 -8.97 -11.18 -0.30
N SER A 235 -9.40 -10.79 -1.50
CA SER A 235 -8.94 -11.44 -2.73
C SER A 235 -7.47 -11.11 -3.02
N HIS A 236 -6.65 -12.10 -3.37
CA HIS A 236 -5.28 -11.91 -3.83
C HIS A 236 -4.92 -12.89 -4.93
N TYR A 237 -3.95 -12.54 -5.78
CA TYR A 237 -3.44 -13.46 -6.80
C TYR A 237 -2.25 -14.25 -6.26
N SER A 238 -2.34 -15.57 -6.28
CA SER A 238 -1.25 -16.48 -5.96
C SER A 238 -0.86 -17.25 -7.22
N LYS A 239 0.35 -17.02 -7.73
CA LYS A 239 0.88 -17.63 -8.97
C LYS A 239 -0.09 -17.51 -10.15
N GLY A 240 -0.72 -16.33 -10.29
CA GLY A 240 -1.67 -16.03 -11.37
C GLY A 240 -3.08 -16.57 -11.16
N LYS A 241 -3.36 -17.27 -10.06
CA LYS A 241 -4.71 -17.71 -9.70
C LYS A 241 -5.31 -16.76 -8.66
N LEU A 242 -6.54 -16.30 -8.90
CA LEU A 242 -7.29 -15.57 -7.90
C LEU A 242 -7.61 -16.51 -6.73
N GLY A 243 -7.24 -16.09 -5.53
CA GLY A 243 -7.57 -16.74 -4.27
C GLY A 243 -8.08 -15.71 -3.25
N TRP A 244 -8.47 -16.21 -2.09
CA TRP A 244 -8.98 -15.41 -0.97
C TRP A 244 -8.16 -15.76 0.27
N CYS A 245 -7.83 -14.75 1.06
CA CYS A 245 -7.24 -14.90 2.39
C CYS A 245 -8.15 -14.30 3.45
#